data_AF-A0AAN8FXA0-F1
#
_entry.id   AF-A0AAN8FXA0-F1
#
_cell.length_a   1.000
_cell.length_b   1.000
_cell.length_c   1.000
_cell.angle_alpha   90.00
_cell.angle_beta   90.00
_cell.angle_gamma   90.00
#
_symmetry.space_group_name_H-M   'P 1'
#
loop_
_entity.id
_entity.type
_entity.pdbx_description
1 polymer ?
#
loop_
_entity_poly.entity_id
_entity_poly.type
_entity_poly.pdbx_seq_one_letter_code
_entity_poly.pdbx_strand_id
1 'polypeptide(L)'
;MAQQGHTKMMIHTVDTDVVVITVAKFLQIGLEELWVAFGTGKNCRHIGIHQIVSRIGPEKSQTLSLFHAFTGCDTVSFFSNRGKKSAWKAWEAYPDATEVFHAPCSRPHDISTVTMETLERFVVLMYDRTSELQGVDAARRHLFSKKSREIENIPPTSAALLQHTKRAAFQASHIWD
;
A
#
# COMPACT_ATOMS: atom_id res chain seq x y z
N MET A 1 21.64 -11.15 -12.06
CA MET A 1 20.65 -11.89 -12.89
C MET A 1 20.47 -11.21 -14.25
N ALA A 2 19.90 -9.99 -14.34
CA ALA A 2 19.93 -9.23 -15.60
C ALA A 2 21.37 -8.90 -16.05
N GLN A 3 22.25 -8.55 -15.10
CA GLN A 3 23.69 -8.36 -15.33
C GLN A 3 24.45 -9.62 -15.79
N GLN A 4 23.81 -10.80 -15.74
CA GLN A 4 24.36 -12.07 -16.23
C GLN A 4 23.73 -12.49 -17.58
N GLY A 5 22.94 -11.62 -18.22
CA GLY A 5 22.29 -11.87 -19.51
C GLY A 5 20.96 -12.64 -19.42
N HIS A 6 20.46 -12.94 -18.21
CA HIS A 6 19.13 -13.55 -18.07
C HIS A 6 18.03 -12.50 -18.23
N THR A 7 17.10 -12.73 -19.16
CA THR A 7 15.96 -11.84 -19.41
C THR A 7 14.67 -12.29 -18.74
N LYS A 8 14.62 -13.55 -18.27
CA LYS A 8 13.44 -14.16 -17.65
C LYS A 8 13.75 -14.80 -16.30
N MET A 9 12.83 -14.70 -15.35
CA MET A 9 12.95 -15.32 -14.02
C MET A 9 11.58 -15.80 -13.52
N MET A 10 11.61 -16.85 -12.69
CA MET A 10 10.45 -17.34 -11.95
C MET A 10 10.76 -17.45 -10.45
N ILE A 11 9.87 -16.90 -9.63
CA ILE A 11 9.91 -16.97 -8.16
C ILE A 11 8.81 -17.94 -7.70
N HIS A 12 9.13 -18.84 -6.77
CA HIS A 12 8.14 -19.74 -6.15
C HIS A 12 7.80 -19.25 -4.75
N THR A 13 6.52 -19.04 -4.45
CA THR A 13 6.09 -18.58 -3.12
C THR A 13 4.63 -18.96 -2.83
N VAL A 14 4.27 -18.98 -1.56
CA VAL A 14 2.87 -19.03 -1.09
C VAL A 14 2.43 -17.71 -0.46
N ASP A 15 3.37 -16.78 -0.31
CA ASP A 15 3.21 -15.52 0.41
C ASP A 15 2.89 -14.37 -0.55
N THR A 16 1.83 -13.63 -0.22
CA THR A 16 1.36 -12.49 -1.01
C THR A 16 2.30 -11.30 -0.93
N ASP A 17 3.01 -11.13 0.19
CA ASP A 17 3.98 -10.05 0.37
C ASP A 17 5.08 -10.15 -0.68
N VAL A 18 5.55 -11.37 -0.97
CA VAL A 18 6.52 -11.62 -2.06
C VAL A 18 5.98 -11.16 -3.41
N VAL A 19 4.70 -11.44 -3.73
CA VAL A 19 4.10 -10.99 -5.01
C VAL A 19 4.13 -9.47 -5.10
N VAL A 20 3.70 -8.77 -4.05
CA VAL A 20 3.62 -7.31 -4.03
C VAL A 20 4.99 -6.66 -4.14
N ILE A 21 5.96 -7.13 -3.34
CA ILE A 21 7.35 -6.63 -3.39
C ILE A 21 7.94 -6.85 -4.78
N THR A 22 7.66 -8.01 -5.39
CA THR A 22 8.13 -8.32 -6.74
C THR A 22 7.55 -7.35 -7.77
N VAL A 23 6.28 -6.96 -7.68
CA VAL A 23 5.69 -5.91 -8.54
C VAL A 23 6.41 -4.58 -8.34
N ALA A 24 6.65 -4.18 -7.08
CA ALA A 24 7.26 -2.89 -6.77
C ALA A 24 8.72 -2.78 -7.24
N LYS A 25 9.48 -3.88 -7.16
CA LYS A 25 10.89 -3.91 -7.52
C LYS A 25 11.13 -4.30 -8.98
N PHE A 26 10.12 -4.76 -9.73
CA PHE A 26 10.28 -5.27 -11.11
C PHE A 26 11.09 -4.34 -12.02
N LEU A 27 10.78 -3.04 -12.03
CA LEU A 27 11.47 -2.05 -12.86
C LEU A 27 12.94 -1.85 -12.48
N GLN A 28 13.31 -2.12 -11.22
CA GLN A 28 14.69 -2.03 -10.73
C GLN A 28 15.50 -3.28 -11.07
N ILE A 29 14.84 -4.45 -11.21
CA ILE A 29 15.50 -5.72 -11.48
C ILE A 29 16.00 -5.81 -12.94
N GLY A 30 15.33 -5.12 -13.87
CA GLY A 30 15.76 -5.05 -15.28
C GLY A 30 15.51 -6.33 -16.10
N LEU A 31 14.48 -7.10 -15.75
CA LEU A 31 14.05 -8.29 -16.51
C LEU A 31 12.97 -7.94 -17.54
N GLU A 32 12.90 -8.70 -18.62
CA GLU A 32 11.79 -8.63 -19.59
C GLU A 32 10.56 -9.34 -19.06
N GLU A 33 10.76 -10.55 -18.50
CA GLU A 33 9.67 -11.34 -17.93
C GLU A 33 10.02 -11.82 -16.52
N LEU A 34 9.19 -11.41 -15.56
CA LEU A 34 9.20 -11.96 -14.21
C LEU A 34 7.87 -12.63 -13.92
N TRP A 35 7.95 -13.89 -13.49
CA TRP A 35 6.82 -14.74 -13.15
C TRP A 35 6.87 -15.14 -11.68
N VAL A 36 5.71 -15.27 -11.04
CA VAL A 36 5.58 -15.85 -9.71
C VAL A 36 4.69 -17.09 -9.79
N ALA A 37 5.26 -18.25 -9.49
CA ALA A 37 4.51 -19.47 -9.22
C ALA A 37 3.97 -19.38 -7.78
N PHE A 38 2.70 -19.01 -7.66
CA PHE A 38 2.03 -18.70 -6.39
C PHE A 38 1.12 -19.84 -5.91
N GLY A 39 1.33 -20.35 -4.70
CA GLY A 39 0.52 -21.40 -4.07
C GLY A 39 1.15 -22.79 -4.15
N THR A 40 0.39 -23.82 -3.76
CA THR A 40 0.85 -25.22 -3.74
C THR A 40 -0.12 -26.16 -4.45
N GLY A 41 0.43 -27.27 -4.97
CA GLY A 41 -0.34 -28.34 -5.60
C GLY A 41 -1.29 -27.84 -6.68
N LYS A 42 -2.56 -28.24 -6.60
CA LYS A 42 -3.62 -27.89 -7.58
C LYS A 42 -3.99 -26.40 -7.57
N ASN A 43 -3.63 -25.66 -6.52
CA ASN A 43 -3.92 -24.23 -6.39
C ASN A 43 -2.75 -23.34 -6.82
N CYS A 44 -1.66 -23.93 -7.33
CA CYS A 44 -0.55 -23.17 -7.88
C CYS A 44 -0.98 -22.43 -9.16
N ARG A 45 -0.68 -21.13 -9.22
CA ARG A 45 -0.95 -20.27 -10.39
C ARG A 45 0.30 -19.47 -10.77
N HIS A 46 0.51 -19.28 -12.06
CA HIS A 46 1.59 -18.42 -12.55
C HIS A 46 1.09 -16.99 -12.73
N ILE A 47 1.72 -16.04 -12.05
CA ILE A 47 1.39 -14.62 -12.07
C ILE A 47 2.49 -13.90 -12.86
N GLY A 48 2.14 -13.28 -13.98
CA GLY A 48 3.06 -12.46 -14.77
C GLY A 48 3.22 -11.06 -14.17
N ILE A 49 4.32 -10.81 -13.47
CA ILE A 49 4.58 -9.52 -12.81
C ILE A 49 4.73 -8.39 -13.82
N HIS A 50 5.46 -8.65 -14.91
CA HIS A 50 5.58 -7.74 -16.05
C HIS A 50 4.21 -7.31 -16.62
N GLN A 51 3.22 -8.21 -16.64
CA GLN A 51 1.85 -7.89 -17.07
C GLN A 51 1.09 -7.03 -16.06
N ILE A 52 1.28 -7.28 -14.75
CA ILE A 52 0.70 -6.46 -13.69
C ILE A 52 1.24 -5.03 -13.80
N VAL A 53 2.56 -4.87 -13.88
CA VAL A 53 3.23 -3.56 -14.01
C VAL A 53 2.76 -2.83 -15.26
N SER A 54 2.65 -3.52 -16.40
CA SER A 54 2.11 -2.94 -17.63
C SER A 54 0.66 -2.44 -17.49
N ARG A 55 -0.17 -3.12 -16.69
CA ARG A 55 -1.58 -2.74 -16.49
C ARG A 55 -1.77 -1.59 -15.49
N ILE A 56 -1.04 -1.60 -14.38
CA ILE A 56 -1.21 -0.58 -13.32
C ILE A 56 -0.32 0.64 -13.51
N GLY A 57 0.69 0.54 -14.39
CA GLY A 57 1.63 1.62 -14.70
C GLY A 57 2.86 1.62 -13.78
N PRO A 58 3.97 2.21 -14.24
CA PRO A 58 5.25 2.16 -13.52
C PRO A 58 5.21 2.88 -12.17
N GLU A 59 4.55 4.04 -12.12
CA GLU A 59 4.44 4.86 -10.91
C GLU A 59 3.74 4.09 -9.78
N LYS A 60 2.49 3.66 -10.00
CA LYS A 60 1.75 2.86 -9.01
C LYS A 60 2.44 1.55 -8.67
N SER A 61 3.13 0.92 -9.63
CA SER A 61 3.88 -0.30 -9.34
C SER A 61 4.94 -0.05 -8.29
N GLN A 62 5.78 0.98 -8.47
CA GLN A 62 6.87 1.30 -7.55
C GLN A 62 6.38 1.67 -6.14
N THR A 63 5.18 2.20 -6.01
CA THR A 63 4.62 2.60 -4.71
C THR A 63 3.89 1.47 -3.97
N LEU A 64 3.69 0.31 -4.61
CA LEU A 64 2.88 -0.78 -4.05
C LEU A 64 3.42 -1.32 -2.73
N SER A 65 4.74 -1.33 -2.51
CA SER A 65 5.33 -1.80 -1.25
C SER A 65 4.82 -0.97 -0.06
N LEU A 66 4.90 0.36 -0.16
CA LEU A 66 4.45 1.24 0.92
C LEU A 66 2.92 1.22 1.05
N PHE A 67 2.18 1.22 -0.06
CA PHE A 67 0.72 1.07 -0.02
C PHE A 67 0.29 -0.24 0.69
N HIS A 68 0.97 -1.34 0.41
CA HIS A 68 0.66 -2.65 0.98
C HIS A 68 0.97 -2.72 2.47
N ALA A 69 2.14 -2.24 2.90
CA ALA A 69 2.48 -2.11 4.32
C ALA A 69 1.49 -1.17 5.03
N PHE A 70 1.20 -0.01 4.45
CA PHE A 70 0.30 0.99 5.04
C PHE A 70 -1.12 0.45 5.20
N THR A 71 -1.62 -0.34 4.26
CA THR A 71 -2.96 -0.94 4.34
C THR A 71 -2.99 -2.28 5.09
N GLY A 72 -1.85 -2.68 5.66
CA GLY A 72 -1.66 -3.84 6.54
C GLY A 72 -0.97 -5.03 5.87
N CYS A 73 0.02 -5.59 6.53
CA CYS A 73 0.73 -6.82 6.16
C CYS A 73 1.01 -7.63 7.43
N ASP A 74 1.91 -8.61 7.38
CA ASP A 74 2.22 -9.45 8.55
C ASP A 74 2.76 -8.67 9.75
N THR A 75 3.42 -7.54 9.51
CA THR A 75 4.13 -6.76 10.55
C THR A 75 3.53 -5.38 10.82
N VAL A 76 2.49 -5.01 10.07
CA VAL A 76 1.79 -3.72 10.16
C VAL A 76 0.29 -4.01 10.19
N SER A 77 -0.40 -3.49 11.20
CA SER A 77 -1.84 -3.70 11.36
C SER A 77 -2.65 -3.27 10.14
N PHE A 78 -3.88 -3.76 10.01
CA PHE A 78 -4.82 -3.25 9.01
C PHE A 78 -5.81 -2.26 9.64
N PHE A 79 -6.45 -1.46 8.80
CA PHE A 79 -7.51 -0.55 9.22
C PHE A 79 -8.83 -1.32 9.43
N SER A 80 -9.45 -1.21 10.61
CA SER A 80 -10.64 -1.98 10.95
C SER A 80 -11.75 -1.84 9.90
N ASN A 81 -12.31 -2.97 9.46
CA ASN A 81 -13.31 -3.08 8.39
C ASN A 81 -12.91 -2.45 7.04
N ARG A 82 -11.61 -2.20 6.81
CA ARG A 82 -11.08 -1.68 5.52
C ARG A 82 -10.05 -2.64 4.96
N GLY A 83 -10.45 -3.37 3.92
CA GLY A 83 -9.55 -4.24 3.17
C GLY A 83 -8.79 -3.50 2.06
N LYS A 84 -7.81 -4.17 1.47
CA LYS A 84 -7.01 -3.67 0.33
C LYS A 84 -7.85 -3.27 -0.87
N LYS A 85 -8.95 -3.97 -1.16
CA LYS A 85 -9.87 -3.60 -2.23
C LYS A 85 -10.53 -2.24 -1.99
N SER A 86 -10.95 -1.93 -0.76
CA SER A 86 -11.51 -0.62 -0.41
C SER A 86 -10.46 0.47 -0.41
N ALA A 87 -9.25 0.18 0.07
CA ALA A 87 -8.13 1.10 0.06
C ALA A 87 -7.68 1.43 -1.38
N TRP A 88 -7.62 0.42 -2.26
CA TRP A 88 -7.31 0.59 -3.68
C TRP A 88 -8.32 1.51 -4.35
N LYS A 89 -9.62 1.28 -4.13
CA LYS A 89 -10.67 2.18 -4.63
C LYS A 89 -10.52 3.60 -4.08
N ALA A 90 -10.06 3.76 -2.83
CA ALA A 90 -9.83 5.09 -2.26
C ALA A 90 -8.69 5.81 -2.98
N TRP A 91 -7.63 5.06 -3.30
CA TRP A 91 -6.48 5.56 -4.04
C TRP A 91 -6.85 5.94 -5.48
N GLU A 92 -7.70 5.15 -6.15
CA GLU A 92 -8.23 5.50 -7.47
C GLU A 92 -9.01 6.83 -7.46
N ALA A 93 -9.71 7.12 -6.36
CA ALA A 93 -10.46 8.36 -6.17
C ALA A 93 -9.59 9.53 -5.66
N TYR A 94 -8.34 9.27 -5.26
CA TYR A 94 -7.43 10.27 -4.69
C TYR A 94 -6.00 10.04 -5.18
N PRO A 95 -5.69 10.42 -6.44
CA PRO A 95 -4.39 10.18 -7.05
C PRO A 95 -3.22 10.85 -6.35
N ASP A 96 -3.44 11.95 -5.61
CA ASP A 96 -2.40 12.68 -4.87
C ASP A 96 -1.68 11.80 -3.84
N ALA A 97 -2.33 10.74 -3.34
CA ALA A 97 -1.70 9.77 -2.46
C ALA A 97 -0.54 8.99 -3.13
N THR A 98 -0.48 8.98 -4.46
CA THR A 98 0.58 8.30 -5.22
C THR A 98 1.95 8.87 -4.90
N GLU A 99 2.10 10.19 -4.86
CA GLU A 99 3.37 10.85 -4.56
C GLU A 99 3.88 10.46 -3.17
N VAL A 100 2.98 10.42 -2.19
CA VAL A 100 3.31 10.02 -0.82
C VAL A 100 3.69 8.54 -0.72
N PHE A 101 3.00 7.66 -1.45
CA PHE A 101 3.39 6.25 -1.49
C PHE A 101 4.67 5.99 -2.30
N HIS A 102 5.06 6.92 -3.18
CA HIS A 102 6.30 6.85 -3.96
C HIS A 102 7.50 7.29 -3.15
N ALA A 103 7.32 8.32 -2.32
CA ALA A 103 8.39 8.92 -1.53
C ALA A 103 9.10 7.86 -0.68
N PRO A 104 10.39 7.57 -0.94
CA PRO A 104 11.15 6.68 -0.08
C PRO A 104 11.24 7.34 1.30
N CYS A 105 10.56 6.75 2.28
CA CYS A 105 10.72 7.12 3.68
C CYS A 105 12.07 6.58 4.17
N SER A 106 13.16 7.18 3.69
CA SER A 106 14.53 6.90 4.13
C SER A 106 14.69 7.13 5.64
N ARG A 107 13.81 7.93 6.24
CA ARG A 107 13.73 8.16 7.68
C ARG A 107 12.27 8.05 8.15
N PRO A 108 11.87 6.89 8.70
CA PRO A 108 10.53 6.69 9.23
C PRO A 108 10.18 7.64 10.38
N HIS A 109 11.17 8.29 11.00
CA HIS A 109 10.94 9.26 12.07
C HIS A 109 10.58 10.67 11.57
N ASP A 110 10.93 11.00 10.32
CA ASP A 110 10.85 12.35 9.75
C ASP A 110 9.71 12.45 8.71
N ILE A 111 8.54 11.93 9.05
CA ILE A 111 7.36 12.05 8.18
C ILE A 111 6.89 13.50 8.21
N SER A 112 6.89 14.15 7.03
CA SER A 112 6.50 15.56 6.92
C SER A 112 5.01 15.77 7.21
N THR A 113 4.65 16.98 7.63
CA THR A 113 3.25 17.36 7.85
C THR A 113 2.42 17.19 6.58
N VAL A 114 2.94 17.61 5.42
CA VAL A 114 2.25 17.48 4.12
C VAL A 114 1.97 16.01 3.79
N THR A 115 2.95 15.12 4.03
CA THR A 115 2.80 13.68 3.87
C THR A 115 1.66 13.14 4.74
N MET A 116 1.61 13.57 6.00
CA MET A 116 0.54 13.16 6.93
C MET A 116 -0.82 13.73 6.54
N GLU A 117 -0.91 14.98 6.08
CA GLU A 117 -2.17 15.59 5.61
C GLU A 117 -2.76 14.80 4.43
N THR A 118 -1.93 14.43 3.45
CA THR A 118 -2.34 13.60 2.31
C THR A 118 -2.76 12.20 2.76
N LEU A 119 -2.04 11.57 3.68
CA LEU A 119 -2.41 10.24 4.20
C LEU A 119 -3.68 10.28 5.05
N GLU A 120 -3.87 11.34 5.84
CA GLU A 120 -5.11 11.56 6.57
C GLU A 120 -6.28 11.66 5.59
N ARG A 121 -6.14 12.48 4.54
CA ARG A 121 -7.17 12.61 3.50
C ARG A 121 -7.48 11.27 2.84
N PHE A 122 -6.45 10.50 2.49
CA PHE A 122 -6.59 9.16 1.95
C PHE A 122 -7.38 8.23 2.90
N VAL A 123 -7.04 8.23 4.19
CA VAL A 123 -7.74 7.42 5.20
C VAL A 123 -9.17 7.88 5.38
N VAL A 124 -9.46 9.19 5.36
CA VAL A 124 -10.84 9.69 5.40
C VAL A 124 -11.66 9.11 4.24
N LEU A 125 -11.12 9.14 3.01
CA LEU A 125 -11.80 8.62 1.82
C LEU A 125 -11.94 7.09 1.81
N MET A 126 -11.09 6.39 2.55
CA MET A 126 -11.22 4.95 2.77
C MET A 126 -12.41 4.63 3.70
N TYR A 127 -12.68 5.47 4.69
CA TYR A 127 -13.82 5.31 5.60
C TYR A 127 -15.11 5.91 5.05
N ASP A 128 -15.05 7.04 4.35
CA ASP A 128 -16.20 7.76 3.84
C ASP A 128 -15.89 8.47 2.53
N ARG A 129 -16.21 7.82 1.41
CA ARG A 129 -15.80 8.25 0.06
C ARG A 129 -16.33 9.62 -0.34
N THR A 130 -17.47 10.01 0.20
CA THR A 130 -18.14 11.28 -0.11
C THR A 130 -17.76 12.39 0.85
N SER A 131 -16.83 12.14 1.78
CA SER A 131 -16.43 13.13 2.78
C SER A 131 -15.58 14.23 2.14
N GLU A 132 -15.85 15.48 2.49
CA GLU A 132 -15.02 16.63 2.14
C GLU A 132 -13.96 16.95 3.22
N LEU A 133 -14.00 16.23 4.34
CA LEU A 133 -13.08 16.46 5.47
C LEU A 133 -11.66 15.98 5.13
N GLN A 134 -10.67 16.79 5.48
CA GLN A 134 -9.27 16.50 5.18
C GLN A 134 -8.62 15.63 6.26
N GLY A 135 -8.85 15.95 7.53
CA GLY A 135 -8.20 15.27 8.66
C GLY A 135 -9.02 14.13 9.27
N VAL A 136 -8.32 13.13 9.79
CA VAL A 136 -8.96 11.92 10.37
C VAL A 136 -9.70 12.23 11.67
N ASP A 137 -9.23 13.18 12.48
CA ASP A 137 -9.90 13.52 13.75
C ASP A 137 -11.27 14.18 13.51
N ALA A 138 -11.34 15.10 12.53
CA ALA A 138 -12.58 15.72 12.12
C ALA A 138 -13.56 14.69 11.52
N ALA A 139 -13.05 13.81 10.66
CA ALA A 139 -13.84 12.72 10.08
C ALA A 139 -14.32 11.73 11.13
N ARG A 140 -13.47 11.36 12.09
CA ARG A 140 -13.81 10.49 13.22
C ARG A 140 -14.97 11.08 14.03
N ARG A 141 -14.87 12.36 14.41
CA ARG A 141 -15.94 13.07 15.13
C ARG A 141 -17.24 13.11 14.31
N HIS A 142 -17.16 13.45 13.02
CA HIS A 142 -18.33 13.54 12.15
C HIS A 142 -19.02 12.18 11.99
N LEU A 143 -18.27 11.13 11.66
CA LEU A 143 -18.82 9.80 11.43
C LEU A 143 -19.44 9.20 12.70
N PHE A 144 -18.83 9.44 13.86
CA PHE A 144 -19.38 9.01 15.14
C PHE A 144 -20.65 9.79 15.51
N SER A 145 -20.59 11.13 15.49
CA SER A 145 -21.68 11.98 16.02
C SER A 145 -22.84 12.25 15.06
N LYS A 146 -22.60 12.23 13.74
CA LYS A 146 -23.60 12.59 12.71
C LYS A 146 -24.05 11.41 11.87
N LYS A 147 -23.21 10.38 11.71
CA LYS A 147 -23.56 9.16 10.95
C LYS A 147 -23.74 7.93 11.86
N SER A 148 -23.68 8.10 13.19
CA SER A 148 -23.86 7.05 14.21
C SER A 148 -23.07 5.77 13.93
N ARG A 149 -21.85 5.91 13.39
CA ARG A 149 -21.00 4.75 13.10
C ARG A 149 -20.32 4.22 14.35
N GLU A 150 -20.22 2.90 14.43
CA GLU A 150 -19.45 2.17 15.45
C GLU A 150 -17.96 2.50 15.38
N ILE A 151 -17.23 2.24 16.47
CA ILE A 151 -15.82 2.60 16.64
C ILE A 151 -14.93 1.90 15.60
N GLU A 152 -15.31 0.70 15.18
CA GLU A 152 -14.65 -0.11 14.15
C GLU A 152 -14.84 0.48 12.74
N ASN A 153 -15.84 1.35 12.57
CA ASN A 153 -16.27 1.92 11.29
C ASN A 153 -15.93 3.42 11.13
N ILE A 154 -15.03 3.93 11.97
CA ILE A 154 -14.49 5.29 11.93
C ILE A 154 -12.95 5.26 11.84
N PRO A 155 -12.32 6.28 11.23
CA PRO A 155 -10.87 6.31 11.07
C PRO A 155 -10.13 6.40 12.42
N PRO A 156 -8.84 5.99 12.49
CA PRO A 156 -8.03 6.16 13.69
C PRO A 156 -7.85 7.64 14.05
N THR A 157 -7.31 7.92 15.23
CA THR A 157 -6.87 9.28 15.57
C THR A 157 -5.62 9.65 14.78
N SER A 158 -5.37 10.95 14.60
CA SER A 158 -4.15 11.47 13.96
C SER A 158 -2.87 10.90 14.59
N ALA A 159 -2.80 10.88 15.93
CA ALA A 159 -1.67 10.34 16.67
C ALA A 159 -1.42 8.83 16.42
N ALA A 160 -2.49 8.02 16.38
CA ALA A 160 -2.39 6.61 16.07
C ALA A 160 -1.98 6.39 14.60
N LEU A 161 -2.56 7.17 13.69
CA LEU A 161 -2.21 7.12 12.27
C LEU A 161 -0.74 7.48 12.04
N LEU A 162 -0.21 8.49 12.73
CA LEU A 162 1.21 8.83 12.60
C LEU A 162 2.11 7.64 12.93
N GLN A 163 1.90 6.98 14.08
CA GLN A 163 2.72 5.81 14.46
C GLN A 163 2.57 4.66 13.48
N HIS A 164 1.35 4.45 12.99
CA HIS A 164 1.05 3.48 11.94
C HIS A 164 1.83 3.78 10.65
N THR A 165 1.84 5.04 10.20
CA THR A 165 2.61 5.46 9.03
C THR A 165 4.10 5.23 9.24
N LYS A 166 4.66 5.56 10.42
CA LYS A 166 6.07 5.29 10.74
C LYS A 166 6.41 3.81 10.63
N ARG A 167 5.52 2.95 11.13
CA ARG A 167 5.69 1.50 11.06
C ARG A 167 5.62 0.98 9.62
N ALA A 168 4.66 1.46 8.82
CA ALA A 168 4.54 1.11 7.41
C ALA A 168 5.75 1.55 6.59
N ALA A 169 6.24 2.78 6.83
CA ALA A 169 7.44 3.33 6.22
C ALA A 169 8.68 2.49 6.55
N PHE A 170 8.86 2.12 7.82
CA PHE A 170 9.95 1.25 8.24
C PHE A 170 9.89 -0.11 7.51
N GLN A 171 8.71 -0.73 7.44
CA GLN A 171 8.54 -2.00 6.74
C GLN A 171 8.93 -1.88 5.26
N ALA A 172 8.37 -0.91 4.55
CA ALA A 172 8.56 -0.77 3.11
C ALA A 172 9.98 -0.33 2.71
N SER A 173 10.64 0.49 3.53
CA SER A 173 11.93 1.11 3.20
C SER A 173 13.15 0.50 3.90
N HIS A 174 12.97 -0.35 4.92
CA HIS A 174 14.10 -0.96 5.65
C HIS A 174 14.04 -2.49 5.71
N ILE A 175 12.84 -3.07 5.64
CA ILE A 175 12.67 -4.53 5.68
C ILE A 175 12.53 -5.11 4.27
N TRP A 176 11.90 -4.38 3.36
CA TRP A 176 11.65 -4.81 1.97
C TRP A 176 12.49 -4.07 0.92
N ASP A 177 13.47 -3.27 1.33
CA ASP A 177 14.32 -2.53 0.40
C ASP A 177 15.36 -3.42 -0.29
#